data_AF-B0X2W6-F1
#
_entry.id   AF-B0X2W6-F1
#
_cell.length_a   1.000
_cell.length_b   1.000
_cell.length_c   1.000
_cell.angle_alpha   90.00
_cell.angle_beta   90.00
_cell.angle_gamma   90.00
#
_symmetry.space_group_name_H-M   'P 1'
#
loop_
_entity.id
_entity.type
_entity.pdbx_description
1 polymer ?
#
loop_
_entity_poly.entity_id
_entity_poly.type
_entity_poly.pdbx_seq_one_letter_code
_entity_poly.pdbx_strand_id
1 'polypeptide(L)'
;MVCRGLISAPSSTEWPRFSDRTEVSVPRSTATSTTCALFTVPRPPVLCRTTGDASISGRWQEKEVSIGGAVPHSGLLIAMSVLLCRLVPGRATFDVGRVVPSDTSVPRRLESKRATNIRKLCILSKEDDVRQFVVKRPLPEMDGKKTKLKAPKIQHLITPVVQERKEVIAEFLKVGRFRRRTIKAAKKVAKKEAKKVTEAAKKRDEVNTAKKSEEDDKKTDTSECPACGGARRDCEWHKWHIFQTYRADPTRAGAMK
;
A
#
# COMPACT_ATOMS: atom_id res chain seq x y z
N MET A 1 40.36 -51.19 29.16
CA MET A 1 41.47 -50.21 29.25
C MET A 1 41.12 -49.06 28.31
N VAL A 2 40.44 -48.00 28.75
CA VAL A 2 40.85 -46.91 29.67
C VAL A 2 41.66 -45.81 28.93
N CYS A 3 41.18 -44.58 29.13
CA CYS A 3 41.71 -43.24 28.77
C CYS A 3 41.44 -42.74 27.34
N ARG A 4 40.59 -41.74 27.05
CA ARG A 4 40.43 -40.34 27.54
C ARG A 4 41.67 -39.44 27.36
N GLY A 5 41.46 -38.34 26.62
CA GLY A 5 42.30 -37.14 26.52
C GLY A 5 41.79 -36.27 25.35
N LEU A 6 40.78 -35.39 25.46
CA LEU A 6 40.68 -34.04 26.08
C LEU A 6 41.60 -32.97 25.47
N ILE A 7 41.00 -31.76 25.25
CA ILE A 7 41.56 -30.40 25.02
C ILE A 7 41.45 -29.93 23.55
N SER A 8 40.72 -28.88 23.12
CA SER A 8 39.93 -27.83 23.80
C SER A 8 38.96 -27.15 22.83
N ALA A 9 37.81 -26.69 23.35
CA ALA A 9 36.87 -25.80 22.67
C ALA A 9 37.22 -24.32 22.93
N PRO A 10 37.12 -23.41 21.95
CA PRO A 10 37.10 -21.99 22.23
C PRO A 10 35.72 -21.51 22.68
N SER A 11 35.73 -20.86 23.83
CA SER A 11 34.67 -20.15 24.53
C SER A 11 34.11 -18.96 23.74
N SER A 12 32.78 -18.81 23.80
CA SER A 12 32.04 -17.54 23.84
C SER A 12 32.54 -16.38 22.98
N THR A 13 32.01 -16.24 21.77
CA THR A 13 32.00 -14.94 21.08
C THR A 13 30.78 -14.16 21.55
N GLU A 14 30.98 -13.35 22.58
CA GLU A 14 30.03 -12.33 23.02
C GLU A 14 29.82 -11.31 21.90
N TRP A 15 28.56 -11.07 21.55
CA TRP A 15 28.17 -9.97 20.67
C TRP A 15 28.28 -8.66 21.46
N PRO A 16 28.90 -7.59 20.93
CA PRO A 16 29.04 -6.35 21.65
C PRO A 16 27.68 -5.70 21.93
N ARG A 17 27.44 -5.39 23.20
CA ARG A 17 26.30 -4.63 23.73
C ARG A 17 26.29 -3.24 23.09
N PHE A 18 25.14 -2.86 22.56
CA PHE A 18 24.83 -1.56 21.95
C PHE A 18 24.75 -0.44 22.99
N SER A 19 25.83 -0.19 23.72
CA SER A 19 25.85 0.83 24.77
C SER A 19 27.27 1.31 25.03
N ASP A 20 27.91 1.86 23.99
CA ASP A 20 29.06 2.76 24.11
C ASP A 20 29.17 3.58 22.83
N ARG A 21 28.34 4.62 22.74
CA ARG A 21 28.56 5.72 21.81
C ARG A 21 28.82 6.95 22.65
N THR A 22 30.11 7.19 22.86
CA THR A 22 30.72 8.35 23.50
C THR A 22 30.01 9.65 23.12
N GLU A 23 29.55 10.35 24.15
CA GLU A 23 29.00 11.70 24.10
C GLU A 23 30.08 12.68 23.61
N VAL A 24 29.81 13.35 22.49
CA VAL A 24 30.54 14.57 22.12
C VAL A 24 29.76 15.74 22.69
N SER A 25 30.41 16.42 23.63
CA SER A 25 29.94 17.58 24.38
C SER A 25 29.77 18.78 23.44
N VAL A 26 28.60 19.41 23.46
CA VAL A 26 28.37 20.73 22.84
C VAL A 26 27.94 21.70 23.95
N PRO A 27 28.57 22.89 24.08
CA PRO A 27 28.39 23.74 25.25
C PRO A 27 27.03 24.45 25.29
N ARG A 28 26.55 24.56 26.52
CA ARG A 28 25.33 25.21 26.98
C ARG A 28 25.54 26.73 26.97
N SER A 29 24.80 27.49 26.16
CA SER A 29 24.65 28.93 26.34
C SER A 29 23.29 29.24 26.95
N THR A 30 23.35 30.02 28.02
CA THR A 30 22.26 30.48 28.86
C THR A 30 21.69 31.78 28.31
N ALA A 31 20.38 31.83 28.05
CA ALA A 31 19.62 33.08 28.09
C ALA A 31 18.12 32.80 28.30
N THR A 32 17.70 33.01 29.56
CA THR A 32 16.47 33.68 30.00
C THR A 32 15.11 33.34 29.38
N SER A 33 14.24 32.88 30.29
CA SER A 33 12.80 32.72 30.20
C SER A 33 12.05 33.96 29.72
N THR A 34 11.12 33.77 28.78
CA THR A 34 9.87 34.56 28.74
C THR A 34 8.74 33.69 28.18
N THR A 35 7.77 33.41 29.06
CA THR A 35 6.33 33.17 28.81
C THR A 35 5.88 32.00 27.93
N CYS A 36 5.17 31.10 28.61
CA CYS A 36 4.15 30.21 28.08
C CYS A 36 3.19 30.93 27.11
N ALA A 37 3.06 30.40 25.90
CA ALA A 37 1.85 30.53 25.10
C ALA A 37 1.64 29.22 24.33
N LEU A 38 0.59 28.49 24.70
CA LEU A 38 0.03 27.39 23.93
C LEU A 38 -0.40 27.94 22.57
N PHE A 39 0.44 27.78 21.53
CA PHE A 39 0.05 28.06 20.15
C PHE A 39 -0.39 26.76 19.49
N THR A 40 -1.63 26.37 19.76
CA THR A 40 -2.39 25.46 18.90
C THR A 40 -2.58 26.19 17.58
N VAL A 41 -1.78 25.86 16.56
CA VAL A 41 -1.95 26.45 15.22
C VAL A 41 -3.27 25.93 14.65
N PRO A 42 -4.29 26.78 14.40
CA PRO A 42 -5.43 26.37 13.62
C PRO A 42 -4.98 26.14 12.17
N ARG A 43 -5.29 24.97 11.61
CA ARG A 43 -5.17 24.72 10.17
C ARG A 43 -5.99 25.78 9.43
N PRO A 44 -5.38 26.63 8.58
CA PRO A 44 -6.15 27.54 7.76
C PRO A 44 -6.92 26.75 6.69
N PRO A 45 -8.16 27.15 6.36
CA PRO A 45 -8.86 26.59 5.21
C PRO A 45 -8.08 26.98 3.95
N VAL A 46 -7.80 25.97 3.13
CA VAL A 46 -7.24 26.11 1.78
C VAL A 46 -8.23 26.89 0.91
N LEU A 47 -8.10 28.22 0.91
CA LEU A 47 -8.69 29.07 -0.10
C LEU A 47 -7.74 29.09 -1.30
N CYS A 48 -8.16 28.50 -2.42
CA CYS A 48 -7.49 28.72 -3.69
C CYS A 48 -7.70 30.19 -4.10
N ARG A 49 -6.61 30.94 -4.27
CA ARG A 49 -6.60 32.11 -5.14
C ARG A 49 -5.43 31.96 -6.11
N THR A 50 -5.82 31.76 -7.35
CA THR A 50 -5.01 31.77 -8.57
C THR A 50 -4.58 33.20 -8.88
N THR A 51 -3.29 33.48 -8.86
CA THR A 51 -2.64 34.50 -9.69
C THR A 51 -1.16 34.18 -9.78
N GLY A 52 -0.68 33.79 -10.96
CA GLY A 52 0.73 33.50 -11.21
C GLY A 52 0.93 32.35 -12.20
N ASP A 53 0.67 32.63 -13.48
CA ASP A 53 0.93 31.75 -14.61
C ASP A 53 2.43 31.49 -14.76
N ALA A 54 2.91 30.40 -14.16
CA ALA A 54 4.20 29.79 -14.43
C ALA A 54 3.99 28.45 -15.14
N SER A 55 3.88 28.54 -16.47
CA SER A 55 4.40 27.58 -17.46
C SER A 55 4.58 26.12 -17.01
N ILE A 56 3.48 25.36 -17.00
CA ILE A 56 3.52 23.89 -17.02
C ILE A 56 3.84 23.44 -18.46
N SER A 57 5.10 23.51 -18.88
CA SER A 57 5.56 23.08 -20.22
C SER A 57 5.85 21.57 -20.32
N GLY A 58 5.01 20.72 -19.72
CA GLY A 58 5.32 19.29 -19.59
C GLY A 58 4.11 18.35 -19.59
N ARG A 59 2.95 18.83 -20.03
CA ARG A 59 1.74 18.02 -20.16
C ARG A 59 1.43 17.90 -21.65
N TRP A 60 1.07 16.70 -22.10
CA TRP A 60 0.62 16.41 -23.47
C TRP A 60 -0.21 17.57 -24.00
N GLN A 61 0.36 18.29 -24.96
CA GLN A 61 -0.33 19.34 -25.68
C GLN A 61 -0.76 18.72 -27.00
N GLU A 62 -2.07 18.60 -27.20
CA GLU A 62 -2.59 18.44 -28.55
C GLU A 62 -2.23 19.70 -29.32
N LYS A 63 -1.28 19.54 -30.24
CA LYS A 63 -0.94 20.57 -31.22
C LYS A 63 -1.66 20.21 -32.50
N GLU A 64 -2.48 21.13 -32.98
CA GLU A 64 -2.98 21.06 -34.35
C GLU A 64 -1.80 21.30 -35.29
N VAL A 65 -1.37 20.22 -35.96
CA VAL A 65 -0.36 20.28 -37.01
C VAL A 65 -1.12 20.12 -38.33
N SER A 66 -0.91 21.03 -39.27
CA SER A 66 -1.39 20.82 -40.64
C SER A 66 -0.59 19.66 -41.26
N ILE A 67 -1.21 18.49 -41.30
CA ILE A 67 -0.66 17.29 -41.92
C ILE A 67 -1.24 17.25 -43.34
N GLY A 68 -0.36 17.25 -44.34
CA GLY A 68 -0.77 17.05 -45.73
C GLY A 68 -1.60 15.78 -45.87
N GLY A 69 -2.78 15.88 -46.47
CA GLY A 69 -3.69 14.76 -46.65
C GLY A 69 -3.05 13.63 -47.48
N ALA A 70 -3.49 12.39 -47.24
CA ALA A 70 -2.98 11.18 -47.90
C ALA A 70 -3.36 11.06 -49.40
N VAL A 71 -3.75 12.16 -50.05
CA VAL A 71 -4.15 12.18 -51.46
C VAL A 71 -2.94 12.61 -52.30
N PRO A 72 -2.47 11.78 -53.25
CA PRO A 72 -1.35 12.13 -54.11
C PRO A 72 -1.79 13.26 -55.06
N HIS A 73 -1.47 14.50 -54.72
CA HIS A 73 -1.53 15.63 -55.64
C HIS A 73 -0.25 15.64 -56.48
N SER A 74 -0.33 16.02 -57.75
CA SER A 74 0.78 16.02 -58.73
C SER A 74 2.02 16.83 -58.30
N GLY A 75 1.93 17.63 -57.22
CA GLY A 75 3.04 18.34 -56.59
C GLY A 75 3.86 17.55 -55.54
N LEU A 76 3.50 16.30 -55.21
CA LEU A 76 4.18 15.47 -54.19
C LEU A 76 5.10 14.39 -54.80
N LEU A 77 5.95 14.77 -55.77
CA LEU A 77 6.90 13.85 -56.39
C LEU A 77 8.06 13.40 -55.47
N ILE A 78 8.28 14.08 -54.35
CA ILE A 78 9.34 13.74 -53.38
C ILE A 78 8.87 12.67 -52.36
N ALA A 79 7.57 12.54 -52.13
CA ALA A 79 7.03 11.66 -51.08
C ALA A 79 6.82 10.20 -51.55
N MET A 80 6.57 9.97 -52.83
CA MET A 80 6.32 8.63 -53.39
C MET A 80 7.59 7.84 -53.73
N SER A 81 8.75 8.50 -53.85
CA SER A 81 10.02 7.84 -54.20
C SER A 81 10.67 7.10 -53.02
N VAL A 82 10.39 7.49 -51.77
CA VAL A 82 11.07 6.93 -50.59
C VAL A 82 10.38 5.68 -50.03
N LEU A 83 9.08 5.49 -50.31
CA LEU A 83 8.33 4.35 -49.78
C LEU A 83 8.33 3.12 -50.71
N LEU A 84 8.46 3.30 -52.03
CA LEU A 84 8.48 2.18 -52.98
C LEU A 84 9.73 1.29 -52.84
N CYS A 85 10.85 1.82 -52.34
CA CYS A 85 12.07 1.05 -52.10
C CYS A 85 12.00 0.08 -50.90
N ARG A 86 10.96 0.14 -50.06
CA ARG A 86 10.81 -0.77 -48.89
C ARG A 86 9.77 -1.87 -49.07
N LEU A 87 9.02 -1.87 -50.17
CA LEU A 87 7.84 -2.71 -50.35
C LEU A 87 7.85 -3.59 -51.61
N VAL A 88 9.03 -3.85 -52.19
CA VAL A 88 9.18 -4.88 -53.24
C VAL A 88 10.01 -6.05 -52.70
N PRO A 89 9.38 -7.15 -52.22
CA PRO A 89 10.05 -8.43 -52.09
C PRO A 89 10.11 -9.07 -53.48
N GLY A 90 11.13 -8.71 -54.25
CA GLY A 90 11.35 -9.22 -55.59
C GLY A 90 12.52 -8.50 -56.22
N ARG A 91 13.55 -9.24 -56.61
CA ARG A 91 14.74 -8.71 -57.27
C ARG A 91 14.32 -7.89 -58.49
N ALA A 92 14.49 -6.58 -58.43
CA ALA A 92 14.44 -5.72 -59.60
C ALA A 92 15.55 -4.68 -59.46
N THR A 93 16.51 -4.76 -60.36
CA THR A 93 17.59 -3.80 -60.55
C THR A 93 17.00 -2.46 -60.95
N PHE A 94 17.22 -1.43 -60.14
CA PHE A 94 16.99 -0.05 -60.55
C PHE A 94 18.20 0.77 -60.12
N ASP A 95 19.09 1.01 -61.08
CA ASP A 95 20.31 1.78 -60.93
C ASP A 95 19.98 3.27 -60.77
N VAL A 96 20.03 3.74 -59.53
CA VAL A 96 20.28 5.15 -59.21
C VAL A 96 21.74 5.19 -58.75
N GLY A 97 22.61 5.78 -59.59
CA GLY A 97 24.08 5.64 -59.60
C GLY A 97 24.90 6.09 -58.37
N ARG A 98 24.43 5.80 -57.15
CA ARG A 98 25.22 5.83 -55.90
C ARG A 98 24.65 4.89 -54.83
N VAL A 99 24.08 3.74 -55.22
CA VAL A 99 23.87 2.63 -54.29
C VAL A 99 24.63 1.45 -54.88
N VAL A 100 25.82 1.22 -54.34
CA VAL A 100 26.73 0.13 -54.71
C VAL A 100 25.96 -1.19 -54.70
N PRO A 101 26.20 -2.10 -55.66
CA PRO A 101 25.52 -3.39 -55.76
C PRO A 101 25.49 -4.16 -54.43
N SER A 102 24.42 -4.92 -54.27
CA SER A 102 23.91 -5.60 -53.09
C SER A 102 24.78 -6.76 -52.57
N ASP A 103 26.06 -6.48 -52.29
CA ASP A 103 26.99 -7.41 -51.61
C ASP A 103 27.57 -6.82 -50.31
N THR A 104 27.34 -5.53 -50.03
CA THR A 104 27.80 -4.87 -48.80
C THR A 104 26.71 -4.87 -47.74
N SER A 105 26.48 -6.02 -47.11
CA SER A 105 25.60 -6.07 -45.93
C SER A 105 26.28 -5.37 -44.75
N VAL A 106 25.74 -4.22 -44.32
CA VAL A 106 26.24 -3.51 -43.13
C VAL A 106 25.74 -4.26 -41.89
N PRO A 107 26.62 -4.85 -41.07
CA PRO A 107 26.19 -5.55 -39.87
C PRO A 107 25.58 -4.56 -38.87
N ARG A 108 24.68 -5.06 -38.02
CA ARG A 108 24.10 -4.23 -36.95
C ARG A 108 25.21 -3.75 -36.03
N ARG A 109 25.31 -2.44 -35.87
CA ARG A 109 26.32 -1.78 -35.02
C ARG A 109 26.21 -2.14 -33.53
N LEU A 110 25.01 -2.44 -33.05
CA LEU A 110 24.73 -2.77 -31.65
C LEU A 110 23.83 -4.00 -31.56
N GLU A 111 24.22 -4.89 -30.67
CA GLU A 111 23.47 -6.11 -30.37
C GLU A 111 22.60 -5.94 -29.12
N SER A 112 21.86 -7.00 -28.79
CA SER A 112 20.90 -6.96 -27.70
C SER A 112 21.57 -6.81 -26.32
N LYS A 113 21.02 -5.92 -25.48
CA LYS A 113 21.45 -5.68 -24.09
C LYS A 113 20.73 -6.58 -23.07
N ARG A 114 19.57 -7.11 -23.43
CA ARG A 114 18.71 -7.90 -22.54
C ARG A 114 19.20 -9.34 -22.47
N ALA A 115 19.32 -9.89 -21.27
CA ALA A 115 19.82 -11.25 -21.05
C ALA A 115 19.03 -12.32 -21.85
N THR A 116 17.71 -12.19 -21.94
CA THR A 116 16.85 -13.13 -22.69
C THR A 116 17.13 -13.15 -24.19
N ASN A 117 17.53 -12.01 -24.77
CA ASN A 117 17.78 -11.92 -26.20
C ASN A 117 19.21 -12.37 -26.52
N ILE A 118 20.17 -12.11 -25.62
CA ILE A 118 21.53 -12.63 -25.75
C ILE A 118 21.51 -14.16 -25.74
N ARG A 119 20.71 -14.78 -24.84
CA ARG A 119 20.53 -16.25 -24.82
C ARG A 119 20.02 -16.83 -26.15
N LYS A 120 19.12 -16.12 -26.84
CA LYS A 120 18.59 -16.55 -28.15
C LYS A 120 19.62 -16.40 -29.27
N LEU A 121 20.35 -15.28 -29.27
CA LEU A 121 21.33 -14.97 -30.33
C LEU A 121 22.53 -15.91 -30.27
N CYS A 122 23.00 -16.24 -29.07
CA CYS A 122 24.18 -17.07 -28.87
C CYS A 122 23.84 -18.56 -28.68
N ILE A 123 22.56 -18.96 -28.81
CA ILE A 123 22.08 -20.35 -28.63
C ILE A 123 22.56 -20.91 -27.27
N LEU A 124 22.36 -20.13 -26.20
CA LEU A 124 22.73 -20.50 -24.83
C LEU A 124 21.60 -21.23 -24.11
N SER A 125 21.96 -22.12 -23.19
CA SER A 125 21.01 -22.71 -22.23
C SER A 125 20.63 -21.70 -21.13
N LYS A 126 19.77 -22.08 -20.19
CA LYS A 126 19.30 -21.18 -19.12
C LYS A 126 20.32 -21.06 -18.00
N GLU A 127 21.09 -22.12 -17.82
CA GLU A 127 22.13 -22.36 -16.83
C GLU A 127 23.39 -21.56 -17.16
N ASP A 128 23.62 -21.27 -18.44
CA ASP A 128 24.82 -20.59 -18.91
C ASP A 128 24.88 -19.09 -18.53
N ASP A 129 26.10 -18.66 -18.22
CA ASP A 129 26.39 -17.29 -17.82
C ASP A 129 26.46 -16.34 -19.01
N VAL A 130 25.45 -15.47 -19.13
CA VAL A 130 25.31 -14.50 -20.22
C VAL A 130 26.44 -13.45 -20.26
N ARG A 131 27.17 -13.25 -19.16
CA ARG A 131 28.20 -12.19 -19.03
C ARG A 131 29.39 -12.37 -19.98
N GLN A 132 29.71 -13.62 -20.31
CA GLN A 132 30.89 -13.97 -21.08
C GLN A 132 30.66 -13.75 -22.59
N PHE A 133 29.43 -13.98 -23.06
CA PHE A 133 29.05 -13.98 -24.47
C PHE A 133 28.55 -12.62 -24.98
N VAL A 134 28.72 -11.54 -24.20
CA VAL A 134 28.33 -10.20 -24.64
C VAL A 134 29.36 -9.67 -25.63
N VAL A 135 28.92 -9.40 -26.87
CA VAL A 135 29.76 -8.78 -27.89
C VAL A 135 30.16 -7.37 -27.45
N LYS A 136 31.47 -7.13 -27.50
CA LYS A 136 32.08 -5.86 -27.07
C LYS A 136 32.43 -5.04 -28.30
N ARG A 137 32.14 -3.75 -28.23
CA ARG A 137 32.50 -2.81 -29.29
C ARG A 137 33.96 -2.36 -29.12
N PRO A 138 34.81 -2.45 -30.14
CA PRO A 138 36.08 -1.74 -30.14
C PRO A 138 35.84 -0.24 -30.28
N LEU A 139 36.39 0.53 -29.35
CA LEU A 139 36.48 1.98 -29.49
C LEU A 139 37.67 2.32 -30.41
N PRO A 140 37.56 3.38 -31.23
CA PRO A 140 38.69 3.87 -32.02
C PRO A 140 39.86 4.20 -31.08
N GLU A 141 41.08 3.90 -31.53
CA GLU A 141 42.30 4.27 -30.82
C GLU A 141 42.32 5.79 -30.69
N MET A 142 42.49 6.26 -29.46
CA MET A 142 42.72 7.66 -29.15
C MET A 142 44.20 7.81 -28.86
N ASP A 143 44.83 8.81 -29.47
CA ASP A 143 46.28 9.08 -29.54
C ASP A 143 47.11 8.41 -28.44
N GLY A 144 47.82 7.34 -28.82
CA GLY A 144 48.80 6.62 -27.99
C GLY A 144 48.25 5.56 -27.03
N LYS A 145 46.93 5.29 -27.01
CA LYS A 145 46.32 4.30 -26.09
C LYS A 145 45.76 3.10 -26.85
N LYS A 146 46.05 1.89 -26.34
CA LYS A 146 45.51 0.61 -26.88
C LYS A 146 44.00 0.67 -27.08
N THR A 147 43.51 0.03 -28.15
CA THR A 147 42.06 -0.16 -28.40
C THR A 147 41.33 -0.65 -27.15
N LYS A 148 40.31 0.10 -26.71
CA LYS A 148 39.47 -0.30 -25.57
C LYS A 148 38.20 -0.96 -26.08
N LEU A 149 37.90 -2.14 -25.55
CA LEU A 149 36.61 -2.79 -25.77
C LEU A 149 35.57 -2.29 -24.74
N LYS A 150 34.40 -1.87 -25.20
CA LYS A 150 33.27 -1.49 -24.33
C LYS A 150 32.14 -2.48 -24.48
N ALA A 151 31.68 -3.00 -23.34
CA ALA A 151 30.51 -3.87 -23.25
C ALA A 151 29.28 -3.07 -22.78
N PRO A 152 28.07 -3.37 -23.30
CA PRO A 152 26.84 -2.83 -22.75
C PRO A 152 26.55 -3.42 -21.36
N LYS A 153 25.98 -2.61 -20.45
CA LYS A 153 25.48 -3.11 -19.16
C LYS A 153 24.30 -4.06 -19.39
N ILE A 154 24.44 -5.33 -19.06
CA ILE A 154 23.37 -6.32 -19.26
C ILE A 154 22.14 -5.94 -18.43
N GLN A 155 20.98 -5.99 -19.07
CA GLN A 155 19.68 -5.79 -18.42
C GLN A 155 18.98 -7.12 -18.17
N HIS A 156 18.19 -7.18 -17.10
CA HIS A 156 17.40 -8.35 -16.70
C HIS A 156 18.21 -9.62 -16.43
N LEU A 157 19.49 -9.46 -16.04
CA LEU A 157 20.24 -10.53 -15.43
C LEU A 157 19.78 -10.68 -13.97
N ILE A 158 19.56 -11.90 -13.53
CA ILE A 158 19.29 -12.20 -12.13
C ILE A 158 20.64 -12.10 -11.39
N THR A 159 20.76 -11.18 -10.45
CA THR A 159 21.96 -10.96 -9.64
C THR A 159 21.65 -11.20 -8.16
N PRO A 160 22.64 -11.51 -7.31
CA PRO A 160 22.42 -11.70 -5.87
C PRO A 160 21.72 -10.49 -5.24
N VAL A 161 22.10 -9.27 -5.63
CA VAL A 161 21.43 -8.03 -5.21
C VAL A 161 19.93 -8.01 -5.56
N VAL A 162 19.54 -8.57 -6.71
CA VAL A 162 18.11 -8.67 -7.08
C VAL A 162 17.40 -9.73 -6.24
N GLN A 163 18.08 -10.83 -5.88
CA GLN A 163 17.53 -11.85 -4.98
C GLN A 163 17.34 -11.29 -3.57
N GLU A 164 18.36 -10.65 -2.99
CA GLU A 164 18.30 -9.97 -1.69
C GLU A 164 17.17 -8.94 -1.64
N ARG A 165 17.03 -8.09 -2.67
CA ARG A 165 15.93 -7.12 -2.74
C ARG A 165 14.56 -7.80 -2.73
N LYS A 166 14.41 -8.94 -3.41
CA LYS A 166 13.16 -9.70 -3.42
C LYS A 166 12.87 -10.29 -2.05
N GLU A 167 13.88 -10.80 -1.37
CA GLU A 167 13.78 -11.35 -0.01
C GLU A 167 13.37 -10.27 0.99
N VAL A 168 14.06 -9.13 0.98
CA VAL A 168 13.74 -7.97 1.84
C VAL A 168 12.31 -7.47 1.60
N ILE A 169 11.88 -7.37 0.34
CA ILE A 169 10.49 -6.98 0.02
C ILE A 169 9.50 -8.03 0.55
N ALA A 170 9.80 -9.32 0.35
CA ALA A 170 8.94 -10.39 0.82
C ALA A 170 8.81 -10.39 2.36
N GLU A 171 9.91 -10.17 3.08
CA GLU A 171 9.94 -10.03 4.53
C GLU A 171 9.15 -8.82 5.02
N PHE A 172 9.38 -7.64 4.45
CA PHE A 172 8.61 -6.44 4.76
C PHE A 172 7.09 -6.66 4.57
N LEU A 173 6.70 -7.33 3.50
CA LEU A 173 5.30 -7.69 3.24
C LEU A 173 4.76 -8.73 4.21
N LYS A 174 5.59 -9.66 4.72
CA LYS A 174 5.20 -10.62 5.77
C LYS A 174 4.94 -9.89 7.09
N VAL A 175 5.84 -9.00 7.51
CA VAL A 175 5.70 -8.18 8.72
C VAL A 175 4.45 -7.30 8.64
N GLY A 176 4.23 -6.63 7.51
CA GLY A 176 3.01 -5.83 7.28
C GLY A 176 1.72 -6.66 7.34
N ARG A 177 1.73 -7.89 6.80
CA ARG A 177 0.61 -8.83 6.92
C ARG A 177 0.36 -9.26 8.36
N PHE A 178 1.41 -9.57 9.12
CA PHE A 178 1.31 -9.94 10.52
C PHE A 178 0.71 -8.82 11.37
N ARG A 179 1.22 -7.59 11.24
CA ARG A 179 0.68 -6.40 11.93
C ARG A 179 -0.80 -6.16 11.61
N ARG A 180 -1.21 -6.33 10.34
CA ARG A 180 -2.63 -6.21 9.97
C ARG A 180 -3.48 -7.30 10.62
N ARG A 181 -2.98 -8.53 10.76
CA ARG A 181 -3.68 -9.63 11.43
C ARG A 181 -3.83 -9.36 12.92
N THR A 182 -2.77 -8.93 13.61
CA THR A 182 -2.81 -8.62 15.05
C THR A 182 -3.75 -7.45 15.35
N ILE A 183 -3.70 -6.36 14.58
CA ILE A 183 -4.63 -5.23 14.73
C ILE A 183 -6.08 -5.68 14.48
N LYS A 184 -6.34 -6.48 13.45
CA LYS A 184 -7.69 -7.02 13.19
C LYS A 184 -8.17 -7.91 14.33
N ALA A 185 -7.30 -8.75 14.90
CA ALA A 185 -7.65 -9.59 16.04
C ALA A 185 -7.97 -8.75 17.28
N ALA A 186 -7.13 -7.77 17.62
CA ALA A 186 -7.36 -6.84 18.72
C ALA A 186 -8.68 -6.07 18.56
N LYS A 187 -8.98 -5.56 17.36
CA LYS A 187 -10.27 -4.90 17.07
C LYS A 187 -11.47 -5.82 17.26
N LYS A 188 -11.34 -7.11 16.91
CA LYS A 188 -12.42 -8.09 17.13
C LYS A 188 -12.65 -8.34 18.62
N VAL A 189 -11.59 -8.42 19.43
CA VAL A 189 -11.69 -8.58 20.88
C VAL A 189 -12.35 -7.35 21.50
N ALA A 190 -11.85 -6.14 21.21
CA ALA A 190 -12.43 -4.89 21.69
C ALA A 190 -13.92 -4.76 21.31
N LYS A 191 -14.30 -5.15 20.08
CA LYS A 191 -15.71 -5.16 19.66
C LYS A 191 -16.56 -6.15 20.46
N LYS A 192 -16.03 -7.33 20.82
CA LYS A 192 -16.74 -8.30 21.67
C LYS A 192 -16.92 -7.77 23.09
N GLU A 193 -15.90 -7.12 23.64
CA GLU A 193 -15.96 -6.52 24.98
C GLU A 193 -16.96 -5.37 25.03
N ALA A 194 -16.93 -4.46 24.04
CA ALA A 194 -17.91 -3.38 23.93
C ALA A 194 -19.35 -3.93 23.87
N LYS A 195 -19.59 -5.01 23.12
CA LYS A 195 -20.90 -5.68 23.08
C LYS A 195 -21.32 -6.19 24.46
N LYS A 196 -20.44 -6.88 25.18
CA LYS A 196 -20.72 -7.38 26.54
C LYS A 196 -21.09 -6.25 27.50
N VAL A 197 -20.37 -5.13 27.45
CA VAL A 197 -20.67 -3.95 28.28
C VAL A 197 -22.03 -3.36 27.94
N THR A 198 -22.34 -3.21 26.64
CA THR A 198 -23.66 -2.69 26.22
C THR A 198 -24.80 -3.64 26.58
N GLU A 199 -24.61 -4.95 26.49
CA GLU A 199 -25.61 -5.94 26.90
C GLU A 199 -25.79 -5.94 28.42
N ALA A 200 -24.71 -5.81 29.19
CA ALA A 200 -24.79 -5.69 30.65
C ALA A 200 -25.48 -4.38 31.09
N ALA A 201 -25.24 -3.27 30.38
CA ALA A 201 -25.95 -2.01 30.63
C ALA A 201 -27.45 -2.15 30.37
N LYS A 202 -27.84 -2.72 29.22
CA LYS A 202 -29.25 -2.99 28.89
C LYS A 202 -29.94 -3.85 29.95
N LYS A 203 -29.30 -4.93 30.40
CA LYS A 203 -29.83 -5.78 31.47
C LYS A 203 -29.99 -5.05 32.80
N ARG A 204 -29.07 -4.13 33.13
CA ARG A 204 -29.18 -3.28 34.33
C ARG A 204 -30.35 -2.31 34.20
N ASP A 205 -30.51 -1.70 33.04
CA ASP A 205 -31.61 -0.79 32.76
C ASP A 205 -32.96 -1.53 32.83
N GLU A 206 -33.07 -2.72 32.26
CA GLU A 206 -34.25 -3.60 32.34
C GLU A 206 -34.60 -3.93 33.81
N VAL A 207 -33.62 -4.37 34.61
CA VAL A 207 -33.84 -4.66 36.04
C VAL A 207 -34.24 -3.40 36.82
N ASN A 208 -33.62 -2.25 36.52
CA ASN A 208 -33.97 -0.98 37.17
C ASN A 208 -35.39 -0.53 36.79
N THR A 209 -35.80 -0.71 35.54
CA THR A 209 -37.17 -0.39 35.10
C THR A 209 -38.19 -1.30 35.76
N ALA A 210 -37.91 -2.61 35.88
CA ALA A 210 -38.79 -3.56 36.57
C ALA A 210 -38.96 -3.22 38.06
N LYS A 211 -37.85 -2.92 38.75
CA LYS A 211 -37.91 -2.47 40.16
C LYS A 211 -38.71 -1.18 40.32
N LYS A 212 -38.58 -0.24 39.39
CA LYS A 212 -39.34 1.00 39.43
C LYS A 212 -40.83 0.77 39.24
N SER A 213 -41.24 -0.09 38.31
CA SER A 213 -42.65 -0.47 38.18
C SER A 213 -43.19 -1.15 39.44
N GLU A 214 -42.42 -2.04 40.08
CA GLU A 214 -42.84 -2.65 41.36
C GLU A 214 -42.98 -1.64 42.50
N GLU A 215 -42.10 -0.63 42.55
CA GLU A 215 -42.16 0.43 43.56
C GLU A 215 -43.35 1.37 43.32
N ASP A 216 -43.62 1.72 42.06
CA ASP A 216 -44.79 2.50 41.66
C ASP A 216 -46.09 1.74 41.98
N ASP A 217 -46.16 0.42 41.72
CA ASP A 217 -47.32 -0.43 42.06
C ASP A 217 -47.57 -0.43 43.59
N LYS A 218 -46.54 -0.67 44.40
CA LYS A 218 -46.65 -0.61 45.88
C LYS A 218 -47.11 0.76 46.39
N LYS A 219 -46.70 1.83 45.71
CA LYS A 219 -47.10 3.21 46.03
C LYS A 219 -48.57 3.45 45.67
N THR A 220 -49.04 2.95 44.53
CA THR A 220 -50.46 3.03 44.14
C THR A 220 -51.36 2.25 45.09
N ASP A 221 -50.91 1.10 45.56
CA ASP A 221 -51.61 0.26 46.53
C ASP A 221 -51.76 0.94 47.91
N THR A 222 -50.74 1.67 48.35
CA THR A 222 -50.72 2.34 49.65
C THR A 222 -51.36 3.75 49.60
N SER A 223 -51.66 4.25 48.39
CA SER A 223 -52.31 5.56 48.22
C SER A 223 -53.78 5.55 48.68
N GLU A 224 -54.23 6.69 49.21
CA GLU A 224 -55.60 6.86 49.68
C GLU A 224 -56.60 6.88 48.53
N CYS A 225 -57.73 6.19 48.72
CA CYS A 225 -58.80 6.15 47.74
C CYS A 225 -59.60 7.45 47.79
N PRO A 226 -59.72 8.22 46.68
CA PRO A 226 -60.40 9.51 46.68
C PRO A 226 -61.92 9.42 46.95
N ALA A 227 -62.52 8.23 46.90
CA ALA A 227 -63.95 8.02 47.13
C ALA A 227 -64.32 7.63 48.58
N CYS A 228 -63.42 6.96 49.31
CA CYS A 228 -63.72 6.45 50.66
C CYS A 228 -62.70 6.85 51.73
N GLY A 229 -61.59 7.52 51.38
CA GLY A 229 -60.57 7.99 52.33
C GLY A 229 -59.71 6.90 52.98
N GLY A 230 -60.01 5.61 52.76
CA GLY A 230 -59.20 4.47 53.21
C GLY A 230 -58.11 4.09 52.20
N ALA A 231 -57.23 3.15 52.59
CA ALA A 231 -56.18 2.62 51.71
C ALA A 231 -56.79 1.95 50.46
N ARG A 232 -56.22 2.20 49.26
CA ARG A 232 -56.74 1.67 47.98
C ARG A 232 -56.89 0.14 47.97
N ARG A 233 -55.95 -0.58 48.58
CA ARG A 233 -55.98 -2.05 48.69
C ARG A 233 -57.21 -2.60 49.43
N ASP A 234 -57.81 -1.83 50.33
CA ASP A 234 -58.90 -2.30 51.19
C ASP A 234 -60.30 -2.00 50.61
N CYS A 235 -60.38 -1.18 49.56
CA CYS A 235 -61.63 -0.77 48.93
C CYS A 235 -62.24 -1.90 48.06
N GLU A 236 -63.47 -2.35 48.37
CA GLU A 236 -64.17 -3.39 47.60
C GLU A 236 -64.41 -3.01 46.14
N TRP A 237 -64.65 -1.73 45.85
CA TRP A 237 -64.80 -1.24 44.47
C TRP A 237 -63.51 -1.44 43.66
N HIS A 238 -62.35 -1.25 44.28
CA HIS A 238 -61.05 -1.49 43.65
C HIS A 238 -60.81 -2.98 43.40
N LYS A 239 -61.16 -3.85 44.36
CA LYS A 239 -61.08 -5.32 44.21
C LYS A 239 -61.98 -5.84 43.10
N TRP A 240 -63.20 -5.31 42.96
CA TRP A 240 -64.12 -5.67 41.88
C TRP A 240 -63.60 -5.22 40.50
N HIS A 241 -63.02 -4.03 40.41
CA HIS A 241 -62.44 -3.52 39.16
C HIS A 241 -61.19 -4.30 38.73
N ILE A 242 -60.33 -4.67 39.68
CA ILE A 242 -59.19 -5.57 39.44
C ILE A 242 -59.70 -6.93 38.91
N PHE A 243 -60.70 -7.52 39.55
CA PHE A 243 -61.31 -8.78 39.11
C PHE A 243 -61.89 -8.70 37.69
N GLN A 244 -62.53 -7.59 37.32
CA GLN A 244 -62.99 -7.34 35.94
C GLN A 244 -61.83 -7.28 34.93
N THR A 245 -60.73 -6.61 35.27
CA THR A 245 -59.56 -6.52 34.37
C THR A 245 -58.88 -7.88 34.15
N TYR A 246 -58.84 -8.74 35.16
CA TYR A 246 -58.33 -10.12 35.03
C TYR A 246 -59.20 -11.00 34.14
N ARG A 247 -60.51 -10.74 34.09
CA ARG A 247 -61.44 -11.46 33.22
C ARG A 247 -61.29 -11.06 31.74
N ALA A 248 -60.82 -9.84 31.48
CA ALA A 248 -60.65 -9.30 30.13
C ALA A 248 -59.31 -9.67 29.48
N ASP A 249 -58.20 -9.72 30.23
CA ASP A 249 -56.86 -10.05 29.72
C ASP A 249 -56.08 -10.99 30.67
N PRO A 250 -56.11 -12.31 30.46
CA PRO A 250 -55.46 -13.28 31.36
C PRO A 250 -53.92 -13.29 31.27
N THR A 251 -53.32 -12.70 30.22
CA THR A 251 -51.85 -12.64 30.03
C THR A 251 -51.16 -11.65 30.96
N ARG A 252 -51.90 -10.71 31.56
CA ARG A 252 -51.38 -9.70 32.50
C ARG A 252 -51.10 -10.28 33.90
N ALA A 253 -51.66 -11.44 34.22
CA ALA A 253 -51.48 -12.12 35.50
C ALA A 253 -50.09 -12.74 35.70
N GLY A 254 -49.31 -12.94 34.63
CA GLY A 254 -47.97 -13.53 34.70
C GLY A 254 -46.85 -12.56 35.12
N ALA A 255 -47.13 -11.26 35.21
CA ALA A 255 -46.14 -10.22 35.51
C ALA A 255 -46.07 -9.83 37.00
N MET A 256 -46.95 -10.38 37.86
CA MET A 256 -46.94 -10.20 39.31
C MET A 256 -46.60 -11.54 39.99
N LYS A 257 -45.31 -11.90 40.01
CA LYS A 257 -44.74 -12.93 40.89
C LYS A 257 -43.33 -12.50 41.28
#